data_AF-A0A356T8C0-F1
#
_entry.id   AF-A0A356T8C0-F1
#
_cell.length_a   1.000
_cell.length_b   1.000
_cell.length_c   1.000
_cell.angle_alpha   90.00
_cell.angle_beta   90.00
_cell.angle_gamma   90.00
#
_symmetry.space_group_name_H-M   'P 1'
#
loop_
_entity.id
_entity.type
_entity.pdbx_description
1 polymer ?
#
loop_
_entity_poly.entity_id
_entity_poly.type
_entity_poly.pdbx_seq_one_letter_code
_entity_poly.pdbx_strand_id
1 'polypeptide(L)' 'DEPTGNLDTETGDEVFEEMRRLNRDLRLTFVVVTHDERLAAACDRVVTL' A
#
# COMPACT_ATOMS: atom_id res chain seq x y z
N ASP A 1 0.25 -5.81 7.95
CA ASP A 1 -1.17 -6.19 8.01
C ASP A 1 -1.91 -4.90 8.23
N GLU A 2 -2.65 -4.43 7.23
CA GLU A 2 -3.27 -3.09 7.16
C GLU A 2 -2.36 -1.92 7.59
N PRO A 3 -1.29 -1.62 6.83
CA PRO A 3 -0.28 -0.63 7.22
C PRO A 3 -0.82 0.80 7.38
N THR A 4 -1.99 1.10 6.82
CA THR A 4 -2.62 2.43 6.81
C THR A 4 -3.99 2.45 7.50
N GLY A 5 -4.48 1.34 8.07
CA GLY A 5 -5.87 1.21 8.52
C GLY A 5 -6.29 2.14 9.68
N ASN A 6 -5.33 2.71 10.42
CA ASN A 6 -5.58 3.67 11.50
C ASN A 6 -5.27 5.13 11.13
N LEU A 7 -4.90 5.37 9.86
CA LEU A 7 -4.58 6.70 9.36
C LEU A 7 -5.81 7.30 8.66
N ASP A 8 -5.91 8.62 8.66
CA ASP A 8 -6.81 9.29 7.73
C ASP A 8 -6.35 9.05 6.28
N THR A 9 -7.25 9.30 5.32
CA THR A 9 -6.99 8.99 3.90
C THR A 9 -5.76 9.71 3.35
N GLU A 10 -5.54 10.97 3.73
CA GLU A 10 -4.40 11.75 3.23
C GLU A 10 -3.08 11.16 3.75
N THR A 11 -2.99 10.95 5.07
CA THR A 11 -1.80 10.34 5.68
C THR A 11 -1.57 8.91 5.19
N GLY A 12 -2.63 8.14 4.95
CA GLY A 12 -2.56 6.80 4.39
C GLY A 12 -1.98 6.76 2.98
N ASP A 13 -2.42 7.68 2.12
CA ASP A 13 -1.93 7.82 0.74
C ASP A 13 -0.43 8.19 0.73
N GLU A 14 0.01 9.11 1.61
CA GLU A 14 1.42 9.49 1.74
C GLU A 14 2.31 8.31 2.14
N VAL A 15 1.90 7.52 3.14
CA VAL A 15 2.64 6.33 3.57
C VAL A 15 2.72 5.31 2.44
N PHE A 16 1.66 5.13 1.65
CA PHE A 16 1.67 4.21 0.52
C PHE A 16 2.61 4.67 -0.60
N GLU A 17 2.66 5.98 -0.90
CA GLU A 17 3.60 6.54 -1.86
C GLU A 17 5.06 6.32 -1.42
N GLU A 18 5.34 6.47 -0.12
CA GLU A 18 6.64 6.16 0.45
C GLU A 18 7.02 4.68 0.28
N MET A 19 6.09 3.77 0.53
CA MET A 19 6.29 2.33 0.29
C MET A 19 6.59 2.05 -1.19
N ARG A 20 5.85 2.68 -2.11
CA ARG A 20 6.11 2.54 -3.55
C ARG A 20 7.45 3.15 -3.98
N ARG A 21 7.88 4.24 -3.37
CA ARG A 21 9.24 4.78 -3.61
C ARG A 21 10.30 3.77 -3.18
N LEU A 22 10.20 3.22 -1.97
CA LEU A 22 11.13 2.22 -1.47
C LEU A 22 11.15 0.95 -2.33
N ASN A 23 9.99 0.51 -2.83
CA ASN A 23 9.89 -0.61 -3.77
C ASN A 23 10.74 -0.36 -5.03
N ARG A 24 10.63 0.82 -5.63
CA ARG A 24 11.37 1.18 -6.85
C ARG A 24 12.86 1.38 -6.60
N ASP A 25 13.20 2.15 -5.57
CA ASP A 25 14.57 2.61 -5.35
C ASP A 25 15.45 1.51 -4.74
N LEU A 26 14.90 0.72 -3.83
CA LEU A 26 15.62 -0.32 -3.09
C LEU A 26 15.30 -1.74 -3.59
N ARG A 27 14.43 -1.89 -4.59
CA ARG A 27 13.97 -3.18 -5.14
C ARG A 27 13.35 -4.09 -4.06
N LEU A 28 12.68 -3.49 -3.08
CA LEU A 28 11.99 -4.20 -2.02
C LEU A 28 10.64 -4.72 -2.53
N THR A 29 10.25 -5.93 -2.12
CA THR A 29 8.90 -6.44 -2.39
C THR A 29 8.01 -6.19 -1.17
N PHE A 30 6.87 -5.54 -1.38
CA PHE A 30 5.85 -5.35 -0.35
C PHE A 30 4.68 -6.29 -0.58
N VAL A 31 4.23 -6.94 0.50
CA VAL A 31 2.97 -7.66 0.54
C VAL A 31 2.08 -6.91 1.51
N VAL A 32 0.97 -6.39 1.00
CA VAL A 32 0.03 -5.58 1.76
C VAL A 32 -1.30 -6.33 1.86
N VAL A 33 -1.82 -6.39 3.08
CA VAL A 33 -3.19 -6.81 3.36
C VAL A 33 -3.97 -5.54 3.63
N THR A 34 -5.11 -5.37 2.97
CA THR A 34 -5.98 -4.20 3.12
C THR A 34 -7.42 -4.57 2.72
N HIS A 35 -8.40 -3.92 3.35
CA HIS A 35 -9.78 -3.89 2.89
C HIS A 35 -10.11 -2.63 2.06
N ASP A 36 -9.15 -1.70 1.91
CA ASP A 36 -9.31 -0.49 1.10
C ASP A 36 -9.12 -0.80 -0.39
N GLU A 37 -10.21 -0.71 -1.15
CA GLU A 37 -10.23 -0.94 -2.60
C GLU A 37 -9.37 0.06 -3.39
N ARG A 38 -9.23 1.31 -2.91
CA ARG A 38 -8.40 2.33 -3.57
C ARG A 38 -6.93 1.95 -3.47
N LEU A 39 -6.48 1.53 -2.30
CA LEU A 39 -5.11 1.08 -2.08
C LEU A 39 -4.83 -0.25 -2.81
N ALA A 40 -5.81 -1.15 -2.86
CA ALA A 40 -5.70 -2.39 -3.63
C ALA A 40 -5.56 -2.11 -5.14
N ALA A 41 -6.38 -1.22 -5.72
CA ALA A 41 -6.23 -0.75 -7.11
C ALA A 41 -4.88 -0.04 -7.33
N ALA A 42 -4.38 0.58 -6.27
CA ALA A 42 -3.04 1.09 -6.03
C ALA A 42 -1.90 0.10 -6.31
N CYS A 43 -2.11 -1.23 -6.25
CA CYS A 43 -1.06 -2.26 -6.24
C CYS A 43 -0.78 -2.87 -7.62
N ASP A 44 0.43 -3.40 -7.82
CA ASP A 44 0.82 -4.01 -9.11
C ASP A 44 0.05 -5.31 -9.39
N ARG A 45 -0.35 -6.02 -8.33
CA ARG A 45 -1.18 -7.22 -8.39
C ARG A 45 -2.09 -7.27 -7.17
N VAL A 46 -3.31 -7.73 -7.39
CA VAL A 46 -4.30 -7.98 -6.34
C VAL A 46 -4.63 -9.46 -6.29
N VAL A 47 -4.67 -10.02 -5.09
CA VAL A 47 -5.14 -11.38 -4.82
C VAL A 47 -6.31 -11.27 -3.86
N THR A 48 -7.47 -11.78 -4.26
CA THR A 48 -8.69 -11.80 -3.44
C THR A 48 -8.87 -13.19 -2.85
N LEU A 49 -9.20 -13.26 -1.56
CA LEU A 49 -9.49 -14.50 -0.82
C LEU A 49 -10.98 -14.61 -0.52
#